data_AF-A0A522SRU5-F1
#
_entry.id   AF-A0A522SRU5-F1
#
_cell.length_a   1.000
_cell.length_b   1.000
_cell.length_c   1.000
_cell.angle_alpha   90.00
_cell.angle_beta   90.00
_cell.angle_gamma   90.00
#
_symmetry.space_group_name_H-M   'P 1'
#
loop_
_entity.id
_entity.type
_entity.pdbx_description
1 polymer ?
#
loop_
_entity_poly.entity_id
_entity_poly.type
_entity_poly.pdbx_seq_one_letter_code
_entity_poly.pdbx_strand_id
1 'polypeptide(L)'
;MRSRPQGTERSTSYRQPCVKANGNGFLFVGHEPQESFALHMGIATKRIVLEAHPETFFETPHYSGYPIVLVRCDAPGGDPFVT
;
A
#
# COMPACT_ATOMS: atom_id res chain seq x y z
N MET A 1 -1.18 10.65 -20.39
CA MET A 1 -1.75 9.33 -20.04
C MET A 1 -0.72 8.62 -19.17
N ARG A 2 -0.94 8.43 -17.86
CA ARG A 2 0.02 7.68 -17.02
C ARG A 2 -0.08 6.20 -17.39
N SER A 3 0.99 5.61 -17.90
CA SER A 3 1.03 4.21 -18.31
C SER A 3 0.99 3.29 -17.09
N ARG A 4 0.32 2.15 -17.25
CA ARG A 4 0.31 1.08 -16.26
C ARG A 4 1.72 0.47 -16.12
N PRO A 5 2.23 0.22 -14.90
CA PRO A 5 3.54 -0.38 -14.72
C PRO A 5 3.61 -1.78 -15.36
N GLN A 6 4.75 -2.14 -15.96
CA GLN A 6 4.91 -3.44 -16.60
C GLN A 6 4.77 -4.57 -15.56
N GLY A 7 4.09 -5.66 -15.92
CA GLY A 7 3.90 -6.83 -15.04
C GLY A 7 2.79 -6.72 -13.99
N THR A 8 1.92 -5.69 -14.01
CA THR A 8 0.99 -5.39 -12.90
C THR A 8 -0.51 -5.69 -13.12
N GLU A 9 -1.04 -6.90 -13.24
CA GLU A 9 -2.49 -7.14 -13.52
C GLU A 9 -3.50 -6.62 -12.46
N ARG A 10 -4.69 -6.18 -12.91
CA ARG A 10 -5.85 -5.98 -12.03
C ARG A 10 -6.46 -7.36 -11.75
N SER A 11 -6.75 -7.64 -10.49
CA SER A 11 -7.25 -8.94 -10.05
C SER A 11 -8.16 -8.77 -8.84
N THR A 12 -8.46 -9.87 -8.15
CA THR A 12 -9.18 -9.87 -6.88
C THR A 12 -8.41 -10.64 -5.81
N SER A 13 -8.54 -10.19 -4.57
CA SER A 13 -8.04 -10.85 -3.36
C SER A 13 -9.13 -10.74 -2.30
N TYR A 14 -9.48 -11.86 -1.65
CA TYR A 14 -10.60 -11.90 -0.69
C TYR A 14 -11.89 -11.26 -1.22
N ARG A 15 -12.20 -11.46 -2.51
CA ARG A 15 -13.35 -10.87 -3.23
C ARG A 15 -13.33 -9.34 -3.33
N GLN A 16 -12.23 -8.69 -2.95
CA GLN A 16 -12.01 -7.25 -3.12
C GLN A 16 -11.06 -7.00 -4.30
N PRO A 17 -11.18 -5.84 -4.98
CA PRO A 17 -10.24 -5.44 -6.01
C PRO A 17 -8.80 -5.41 -5.50
N CYS A 18 -7.86 -5.88 -6.32
CA CYS A 18 -6.43 -5.75 -6.04
C CYS A 18 -5.62 -5.56 -7.32
N VAL A 19 -4.37 -5.14 -7.17
CA VAL A 19 -3.36 -5.19 -8.23
C VAL A 19 -2.32 -6.21 -7.83
N LYS A 20 -1.98 -7.10 -8.76
CA LYS A 20 -0.90 -8.05 -8.61
C LYS A 20 0.28 -7.62 -9.46
N ALA A 21 1.50 -7.76 -8.95
CA ALA A 21 2.74 -7.64 -9.71
C ALA A 21 3.39 -9.02 -9.80
N ASN A 22 3.65 -9.50 -11.02
CA ASN A 22 4.25 -10.82 -11.27
C ASN A 22 3.50 -11.96 -10.53
N GLY A 23 2.16 -11.95 -10.57
CA GLY A 23 1.31 -12.95 -9.91
C GLY A 23 1.09 -12.74 -8.40
N ASN A 24 1.83 -11.85 -7.74
CA ASN A 24 1.74 -11.60 -6.29
C ASN A 24 0.95 -10.32 -5.99
N GLY A 25 0.12 -10.35 -4.95
CA GLY A 25 -0.64 -9.16 -4.53
C GLY A 25 0.29 -8.02 -4.10
N PHE A 26 0.09 -6.85 -4.69
CA PHE A 26 0.91 -5.66 -4.49
C PHE A 26 0.12 -4.52 -3.85
N LEU A 27 -1.10 -4.28 -4.34
CA LEU A 27 -2.00 -3.22 -3.87
C LEU A 27 -3.38 -3.81 -3.58
N PHE A 28 -3.96 -3.48 -2.43
CA PHE A 28 -5.25 -3.98 -1.99
C PHE A 28 -6.13 -2.85 -1.47
N VAL A 29 -7.44 -3.03 -1.55
CA VAL A 29 -8.38 -2.21 -0.76
C VAL A 29 -8.06 -2.43 0.73
N GLY A 30 -7.90 -1.34 1.48
CA GLY A 30 -7.69 -1.41 2.92
C GLY A 30 -8.88 -2.05 3.62
N HIS A 31 -8.64 -2.85 4.67
CA HIS A 31 -9.73 -3.45 5.45
C HIS A 31 -10.38 -2.43 6.41
N GLU A 32 -9.74 -1.27 6.60
CA GLU A 32 -10.17 -0.24 7.54
C GLU A 32 -11.06 0.81 6.84
N PRO A 33 -12.06 1.39 7.55
CA PRO A 33 -13.02 2.35 6.98
C PRO A 33 -12.42 3.73 6.67
N GLN A 34 -11.19 3.99 7.10
CA GLN A 34 -10.46 5.22 6.79
C GLN A 34 -10.00 5.13 5.34
N GLU A 35 -10.23 6.17 4.54
CA GLU A 35 -9.83 6.26 3.11
C GLU A 35 -8.36 5.88 2.91
N SER A 36 -8.10 4.59 2.73
CA SER A 36 -6.76 4.02 2.76
C SER A 36 -6.71 2.76 1.92
N PHE A 37 -5.50 2.42 1.48
CA PHE A 37 -5.22 1.19 0.77
C PHE A 37 -4.06 0.47 1.44
N ALA A 38 -3.99 -0.84 1.24
CA ALA A 38 -2.91 -1.65 1.77
C ALA A 38 -1.87 -1.90 0.67
N LEU A 39 -0.60 -1.67 1.01
CA LEU A 39 0.53 -1.84 0.11
C LEU A 39 1.45 -2.94 0.63
N HIS A 40 1.78 -3.91 -0.22
CA HIS A 40 2.75 -4.94 0.11
C HIS A 40 4.17 -4.40 -0.05
N MET A 41 4.96 -4.45 1.02
CA MET A 41 6.38 -4.08 1.02
C MET A 41 7.18 -4.84 2.07
N GLY A 42 8.49 -4.95 1.87
CA GLY A 42 9.37 -5.64 2.81
C GLY A 42 9.26 -5.06 4.23
N ILE A 43 9.32 -5.93 5.25
CA ILE A 43 9.15 -5.54 6.67
C ILE A 43 10.15 -4.44 7.08
N ALA A 44 11.40 -4.51 6.60
CA ALA A 44 12.40 -3.48 6.88
C ALA A 44 11.95 -2.09 6.37
N THR A 45 11.49 -2.02 5.11
CA THR A 45 10.96 -0.79 4.51
C THR A 45 9.71 -0.31 5.23
N LYS A 46 8.79 -1.22 5.56
CA LYS A 46 7.60 -0.92 6.35
C LYS A 46 7.95 -0.20 7.66
N ARG A 47 8.93 -0.71 8.42
CA ARG A 47 9.34 -0.07 9.68
C ARG A 47 9.90 1.33 9.45
N ILE A 48 10.69 1.52 8.40
CA ILE A 48 11.26 2.83 8.06
C ILE A 48 10.15 3.84 7.76
N VAL A 49 9.18 3.50 6.90
CA VAL A 49 8.14 4.46 6.50
C VAL A 49 7.13 4.75 7.61
N LEU A 50 6.85 3.77 8.49
CA LEU A 50 6.02 3.97 9.68
C LEU A 50 6.65 4.95 10.66
N GLU A 51 7.98 4.92 10.80
CA GLU A 51 8.72 5.84 11.66
C GLU A 51 8.88 7.22 11.00
N ALA A 52 9.26 7.26 9.72
CA ALA A 52 9.60 8.49 9.02
C ALA A 52 8.39 9.33 8.61
N HIS A 53 7.25 8.69 8.30
CA HIS A 53 6.08 9.34 7.71
C HIS A 53 4.76 8.81 8.31
N PRO A 54 4.55 8.88 9.64
CA PRO A 54 3.36 8.36 10.31
C PRO A 54 2.04 9.06 9.90
N GLU A 55 2.12 10.25 9.33
CA GLU A 55 0.99 10.98 8.75
C GLU A 55 0.47 10.30 7.47
N THR A 56 1.36 9.63 6.72
CA THR A 56 1.06 8.97 5.45
C THR A 56 0.84 7.48 5.62
N PHE A 57 1.70 6.83 6.43
CA PHE A 57 1.73 5.39 6.62
C PHE A 57 1.33 5.01 8.04
N PHE A 58 0.53 3.97 8.17
CA PHE A 58 0.11 3.45 9.46
C PHE A 58 -0.10 1.94 9.40
N GLU A 59 -0.25 1.32 10.57
CA GLU A 59 -0.68 -0.06 10.67
C GLU A 59 -1.76 -0.21 11.74
N THR A 60 -2.56 -1.26 11.61
CA THR A 60 -3.49 -1.71 12.63
C THR A 60 -3.04 -3.08 13.15
N PRO A 61 -3.57 -3.56 14.30
CA PRO A 61 -3.25 -4.89 14.80
C PRO A 61 -3.41 -6.01 13.76
N HIS A 62 -4.35 -5.87 12.82
CA HIS A 62 -4.55 -6.82 11.72
C HIS A 62 -3.34 -6.97 10.80
N TYR A 63 -2.54 -5.91 10.61
CA TYR A 63 -1.38 -5.91 9.72
C TYR A 63 -0.03 -6.03 10.47
N SER A 64 -0.06 -6.12 11.80
CA SER A 64 1.15 -6.24 12.61
C SER A 64 1.93 -7.53 12.28
N GLY A 65 3.24 -7.42 12.09
CA GLY A 65 4.11 -8.54 11.72
C GLY A 65 4.03 -8.98 10.25
N TYR A 66 3.08 -8.46 9.46
CA TYR A 66 2.97 -8.74 8.04
C TYR A 66 3.71 -7.71 7.17
N PRO A 67 4.18 -8.09 5.98
CA PRO A 67 4.81 -7.20 4.98
C PRO A 67 3.79 -6.30 4.28
N ILE A 68 2.89 -5.68 5.05
CA ILE A 68 1.81 -4.84 4.54
C ILE A 68 1.71 -3.58 5.41
N VAL A 69 1.63 -2.42 4.76
CA VAL A 69 1.40 -1.12 5.39
C VAL A 69 0.13 -0.48 4.84
N LEU A 70 -0.59 0.28 5.66
CA LEU A 70 -1.72 1.09 5.21
C LEU A 70 -1.25 2.48 4.83
N VAL A 71 -1.79 2.99 3.73
CA VAL A 71 -1.47 4.32 3.19
C VAL A 71 -2.74 5.16 3.15
N ARG A 72 -2.71 6.37 3.69
CA ARG A 72 -3.86 7.29 3.64
C ARG A 72 -4.04 7.86 2.24
N CYS A 73 -5.29 7.95 1.78
CA CYS A 73 -5.65 8.50 0.48
C CYS A 73 -5.46 10.02 0.42
N ASP A 74 -5.69 10.72 1.54
CA ASP A 74 -5.52 12.17 1.66
C ASP A 74 -4.19 12.55 2.34
N ALA A 75 -3.17 11.70 2.22
CA ALA A 75 -1.87 12.01 2.78
C ALA A 75 -1.34 13.34 2.18
N PRO A 76 -0.94 14.33 3.01
CA PRO A 76 -0.40 15.58 2.50
C PRO A 76 0.96 15.31 1.84
N GLY A 77 1.01 15.44 0.52
CA GLY A 77 2.23 15.28 -0.26
C GLY A 77 2.01 14.48 -1.53
N GLY A 78 2.07 15.17 -2.67
CA GLY A 78 2.40 14.50 -3.94
C GLY A 78 3.76 13.78 -3.82
N ASP A 79 3.95 12.79 -4.69
CA ASP A 79 5.18 12.03 -4.91
C ASP A 79 6.42 12.43 -4.08
N PRO A 80 6.74 11.70 -2.97
CA PRO A 80 7.88 12.01 -2.10
C PRO A 80 9.26 11.77 -2.75
N PHE A 81 9.30 11.47 -4.06
CA PHE A 81 10.49 11.15 -4.83
C PHE A 81 10.63 11.95 -6.13
N VAL A 82 9.80 12.98 -6.34
CA VAL A 82 10.01 13.96 -7.41
C VAL A 82 10.23 15.32 -6.74
N THR A 83 11.41 15.89 -6.99
CA THR A 83 11.72 17.31 -6.82
C THR A 83 11.73 17.94 -8.20
#